data_AF-A0A958QU35-F1
#
_entry.id   AF-A0A958QU35-F1
#
_cell.length_a   1.000
_cell.length_b   1.000
_cell.length_c   1.000
_cell.angle_alpha   90.00
_cell.angle_beta   90.00
_cell.angle_gamma   90.00
#
_symmetry.space_group_name_H-M   'P 1'
#
loop_
_entity.id
_entity.type
_entity.pdbx_description
1 polymer ?
#
loop_
_entity_poly.entity_id
_entity_poly.type
_entity_poly.pdbx_seq_one_letter_code
_entity_poly.pdbx_strand_id
1 'polypeptide(L)'
;EDDEEEAELASLSRFLLLATEGKARSLREAKKYVGEKSELPLVMIATPEEWDELESKYHKEYEMGLFDNFEINRTFQTSPWTMWPPYSDKATPVVKDLAKLPISKEEKKVFPTLETLLNEIVTGGSHGKQRIVIIPEDLKKLVTKLIVGRWASSNAKNSDDRWSHSNEQLSLFMINGSRDDNRQENIVDNFDAMRGAAETRSVGLIGTLEDVIRIGRPYSSFKEFRIKDPASNTGLDLYADKPAQKSSDDSELDDGEEDITASSLQLLIEDRDTLTDELRDWESGDSLTSDEQAEVEKIKHRLAVIQAFIDRQLEENGDKLGGVERESVDESNATALPHLMWWIAAEGKLLQPKKTKGWDISQEVDGVVSTLLVGTREEFHTLEQEMSFESKFFDLEKHFEILELTPPTADVKFSLVNSLFNRNEIRSLEYNFQLEDKSGEQAKSQLIYFLINRAEQIAIQEGQEQTSAFVRTFSELRRS
;
A
#
# COMPACT_ATOMS: atom_id res chain seq x y z
N GLU A 1 18.08 -51.38 4.49
CA GLU A 1 19.03 -50.56 3.71
C GLU A 1 18.76 -50.74 2.22
N ASP A 2 19.09 -51.85 1.58
CA ASP A 2 18.86 -51.99 0.12
C ASP A 2 17.36 -51.93 -0.31
N ASP A 3 16.45 -52.56 0.46
CA ASP A 3 14.99 -52.51 0.16
C ASP A 3 14.34 -51.14 0.50
N GLU A 4 14.98 -50.34 1.36
CA GLU A 4 14.56 -48.96 1.67
C GLU A 4 15.00 -47.99 0.57
N GLU A 5 16.20 -48.20 0.03
CA GLU A 5 16.76 -47.39 -1.06
C GLU A 5 15.98 -47.61 -2.37
N GLU A 6 15.51 -48.84 -2.64
CA GLU A 6 14.67 -49.15 -3.79
C GLU A 6 13.25 -48.55 -3.69
N ALA A 7 12.71 -48.46 -2.47
CA ALA A 7 11.42 -47.81 -2.21
C ALA A 7 11.51 -46.27 -2.32
N GLU A 8 12.63 -45.65 -1.92
CA GLU A 8 12.87 -44.21 -2.11
C GLU A 8 13.06 -43.84 -3.59
N LEU A 9 13.68 -44.70 -4.41
CA LEU A 9 13.80 -44.50 -5.85
C LEU A 9 12.45 -44.60 -6.59
N ALA A 10 11.49 -45.36 -6.05
CA ALA A 10 10.14 -45.46 -6.62
C ALA A 10 9.30 -44.17 -6.41
N SER A 11 9.70 -43.31 -5.45
CA SER A 11 9.08 -42.01 -5.22
C SER A 11 9.97 -40.84 -5.67
N LEU A 12 10.81 -41.03 -6.68
CA LEU A 12 11.52 -39.91 -7.29
C LEU A 12 10.50 -38.86 -7.73
N SER A 13 10.53 -37.70 -7.06
CA SER A 13 9.69 -36.59 -7.48
C SER A 13 10.03 -36.23 -8.92
N ARG A 14 9.01 -35.92 -9.71
CA ARG A 14 9.20 -35.42 -11.07
C ARG A 14 10.13 -34.21 -11.09
N PHE A 15 10.13 -33.43 -10.01
CA PHE A 15 10.99 -32.28 -9.81
C PHE A 15 12.47 -32.67 -9.70
N LEU A 16 12.80 -33.70 -8.90
CA LEU A 16 14.14 -34.26 -8.84
C LEU A 16 14.63 -34.76 -10.20
N LEU A 17 13.78 -35.47 -10.95
CA LEU A 17 14.11 -35.90 -12.31
C LEU A 17 14.34 -34.73 -13.27
N LEU A 18 13.57 -33.64 -13.16
CA LEU A 18 13.80 -32.45 -13.97
C LEU A 18 15.15 -31.80 -13.63
N ALA A 19 15.46 -31.66 -12.34
CA ALA A 19 16.72 -31.07 -11.88
C ALA A 19 17.95 -31.92 -12.22
N THR A 20 17.79 -33.24 -12.35
CA THR A 20 18.88 -34.17 -12.71
C THR A 20 18.90 -34.53 -14.20
N GLU A 21 18.18 -33.78 -15.05
CA GLU A 21 18.12 -33.99 -16.50
C GLU A 21 17.63 -35.41 -16.89
N GLY A 22 16.69 -35.94 -16.12
CA GLY A 22 16.12 -37.28 -16.29
C GLY A 22 17.00 -38.41 -15.77
N LYS A 23 18.17 -38.12 -15.16
CA LYS A 23 19.01 -39.13 -14.53
C LYS A 23 18.38 -39.53 -13.20
N ALA A 24 17.93 -40.77 -13.07
CA ALA A 24 17.48 -41.31 -11.79
C ALA A 24 18.67 -41.30 -10.81
N ARG A 25 18.60 -40.43 -9.80
CA ARG A 25 19.61 -40.27 -8.76
C ARG A 25 18.90 -40.24 -7.43
N SER A 26 19.52 -40.77 -6.38
CA SER A 26 18.98 -40.58 -5.04
C SER A 26 19.03 -39.10 -4.64
N LEU A 27 18.15 -38.69 -3.73
CA LEU A 27 18.13 -37.33 -3.16
C LEU A 27 19.52 -36.89 -2.64
N ARG A 28 20.23 -37.81 -1.96
CA ARG A 28 21.58 -37.59 -1.43
C ARG A 28 22.62 -37.34 -2.52
N GLU A 29 22.48 -38.01 -3.66
CA GLU A 29 23.36 -37.77 -4.80
C GLU A 29 23.05 -36.45 -5.48
N ALA A 30 21.77 -36.11 -5.64
CA ALA A 30 21.35 -34.86 -6.26
C ALA A 30 21.85 -33.62 -5.50
N LYS A 31 21.95 -33.70 -4.17
CA LYS A 31 22.57 -32.64 -3.36
C LYS A 31 24.00 -32.27 -3.80
N LYS A 32 24.77 -33.21 -4.36
CA LYS A 32 26.12 -32.94 -4.86
C LYS A 32 26.13 -32.06 -6.12
N TYR A 33 25.00 -31.98 -6.81
CA TYR A 33 24.82 -31.24 -8.06
C TYR A 33 24.09 -29.91 -7.84
N VAL A 34 23.71 -29.59 -6.61
CA VAL A 34 23.17 -28.26 -6.27
C VAL A 34 24.27 -27.21 -6.53
N GLY A 35 23.95 -26.22 -7.35
CA GLY A 35 24.86 -25.19 -7.85
C GLY A 35 25.63 -25.57 -9.13
N GLU A 36 25.54 -26.81 -9.62
CA GLU A 36 26.07 -27.14 -10.94
C GLU A 36 25.14 -26.61 -12.03
N LYS A 37 25.70 -25.95 -13.06
CA LYS A 37 24.90 -25.48 -14.19
C LYS A 37 24.37 -26.68 -14.96
N SER A 38 23.04 -26.80 -15.02
CA SER A 38 22.35 -27.73 -15.91
C SER A 38 22.80 -27.51 -17.37
N GLU A 39 23.05 -28.59 -18.10
CA GLU A 39 23.31 -28.56 -19.54
C GLU A 39 22.00 -28.31 -20.33
N LEU A 40 20.87 -28.69 -19.74
CA LEU A 40 19.54 -28.44 -20.29
C LEU A 40 18.93 -27.17 -19.69
N PRO A 41 18.61 -26.14 -20.52
CA PRO A 41 17.87 -25.00 -20.03
C PRO A 41 16.44 -25.45 -19.67
N LEU A 42 16.10 -25.32 -18.39
CA LEU A 42 14.76 -25.59 -17.88
C LEU A 42 14.07 -24.26 -17.58
N VAL A 43 12.87 -24.09 -18.13
CA VAL A 43 12.00 -22.96 -17.82
C VAL A 43 10.72 -23.52 -17.22
N MET A 44 10.39 -23.06 -16.02
CA MET A 44 9.13 -23.36 -15.35
C MET A 44 8.31 -22.08 -15.27
N ILE A 45 7.01 -22.20 -15.50
CA ILE A 45 6.04 -21.13 -15.33
C ILE A 45 5.05 -21.61 -14.28
N ALA A 46 4.92 -20.86 -13.20
CA ALA A 46 4.03 -21.14 -12.08
C ALA A 46 3.54 -19.80 -11.50
N THR A 47 2.37 -19.79 -10.89
CA THR A 47 1.98 -18.70 -9.99
C THR A 47 2.76 -18.80 -8.66
N PRO A 48 2.83 -17.73 -7.84
CA PRO A 48 3.43 -17.82 -6.51
C PRO A 48 2.81 -18.92 -5.65
N GLU A 49 1.48 -19.08 -5.68
CA GLU A 49 0.79 -20.10 -4.91
C GLU A 49 1.12 -21.52 -5.41
N GLU A 50 1.22 -21.70 -6.73
CA GLU A 50 1.65 -22.97 -7.32
C GLU A 50 3.11 -23.30 -6.94
N TRP A 51 3.97 -22.27 -6.87
CA TRP A 51 5.37 -22.44 -6.47
C TRP A 51 5.48 -22.82 -4.99
N ASP A 52 4.75 -22.14 -4.11
CA ASP A 52 4.70 -22.47 -2.67
C ASP A 52 4.10 -23.87 -2.44
N GLU A 53 3.08 -24.27 -3.22
CA GLU A 53 2.55 -25.63 -3.19
C GLU A 53 3.63 -26.64 -3.59
N LEU A 54 4.43 -26.34 -4.62
CA LEU A 54 5.54 -27.19 -5.03
C LEU A 54 6.60 -27.31 -3.93
N GLU A 55 7.01 -26.21 -3.29
CA GLU A 55 7.96 -26.22 -2.18
C GLU A 55 7.44 -27.03 -0.99
N SER A 56 6.17 -26.86 -0.63
CA SER A 56 5.51 -27.58 0.46
C SER A 56 5.37 -29.08 0.15
N LYS A 57 4.95 -29.42 -1.07
CA LYS A 57 4.76 -30.80 -1.54
C LYS A 57 6.08 -31.54 -1.68
N TYR A 58 7.15 -30.85 -2.06
CA TYR A 58 8.49 -31.37 -2.25
C TYR A 58 9.46 -30.83 -1.19
N HIS A 59 9.00 -30.77 0.07
CA HIS A 59 9.75 -30.17 1.17
C HIS A 59 11.14 -30.80 1.39
N LYS A 60 11.27 -32.12 1.17
CA LYS A 60 12.57 -32.82 1.28
C LYS A 60 13.55 -32.33 0.21
N GLU A 61 13.09 -32.17 -1.03
CA GLU A 61 13.88 -31.64 -2.15
C GLU A 61 14.28 -30.18 -1.90
N TYR A 62 13.34 -29.38 -1.39
CA TYR A 62 13.58 -28.00 -0.98
C TYR A 62 14.65 -27.92 0.12
N GLU A 63 14.55 -28.70 1.20
CA GLU A 63 15.56 -28.74 2.27
C GLU A 63 16.96 -29.18 1.78
N MET A 64 17.02 -29.91 0.65
CA MET A 64 18.28 -30.30 0.04
C MET A 64 18.89 -29.23 -0.88
N GLY A 65 18.21 -28.10 -1.07
CA GLY A 65 18.65 -26.99 -1.92
C GLY A 65 18.39 -27.22 -3.41
N LEU A 66 17.52 -28.17 -3.78
CA LEU A 66 17.27 -28.46 -5.19
C LEU A 66 16.58 -27.28 -5.91
N PHE A 67 15.77 -26.52 -5.18
CA PHE A 67 15.09 -25.33 -5.67
C PHE A 67 16.07 -24.16 -5.87
N ASP A 68 17.22 -24.15 -5.17
CA ASP A 68 18.26 -23.10 -5.31
C ASP A 68 18.91 -23.09 -6.71
N ASN A 69 18.72 -24.16 -7.50
CA ASN A 69 19.16 -24.23 -8.88
C ASN A 69 18.28 -23.42 -9.85
N PHE A 70 17.11 -22.96 -9.41
CA PHE A 70 16.20 -22.18 -10.23
C PHE A 70 16.41 -20.69 -9.96
N GLU A 71 16.65 -19.94 -11.03
CA GLU A 71 16.55 -18.48 -10.99
C GLU A 71 15.08 -18.09 -11.09
N ILE A 72 14.51 -17.58 -10.00
CA ILE A 72 13.12 -17.14 -9.97
C ILE A 72 13.04 -15.75 -10.61
N ASN A 73 12.63 -15.70 -11.88
CA ASN A 73 12.37 -14.44 -12.56
C ASN A 73 10.99 -13.90 -12.14
N ARG A 74 10.99 -12.80 -11.38
CA ARG A 74 9.76 -12.13 -10.90
C ARG A 74 9.40 -10.90 -11.73
N THR A 75 10.13 -10.60 -12.80
CA THR A 75 9.94 -9.40 -13.62
C THR A 75 8.52 -9.31 -14.22
N PHE A 76 7.84 -10.44 -14.39
CA PHE A 76 6.48 -10.53 -14.93
C PHE A 76 5.38 -10.63 -13.86
N GLN A 77 5.75 -10.76 -12.58
CA GLN A 77 4.77 -10.87 -11.50
C GLN A 77 3.99 -9.57 -11.41
N THR A 78 2.66 -9.67 -11.53
CA THR A 78 1.78 -8.53 -11.35
C THR A 78 1.21 -8.55 -9.95
N SER A 79 1.14 -7.40 -9.31
CA SER A 79 0.65 -7.26 -7.95
C SER A 79 -0.68 -6.51 -7.90
N PRO A 80 -1.57 -6.79 -6.92
CA PRO A 80 -2.77 -5.98 -6.68
C PRO A 80 -2.49 -4.48 -6.51
N TRP A 81 -1.32 -4.12 -5.95
CA TRP A 81 -0.88 -2.73 -5.81
C TRP A 81 -0.39 -2.10 -7.11
N THR A 82 -0.27 -2.86 -8.19
CA THR A 82 0.22 -2.32 -9.48
C THR A 82 -0.71 -1.22 -9.98
N MET A 83 -0.17 -0.03 -10.22
CA MET A 83 -0.92 1.04 -10.86
C MET A 83 -0.97 0.80 -12.37
N TRP A 84 -2.13 0.41 -12.87
CA TRP A 84 -2.35 0.18 -14.29
C TRP A 84 -2.55 1.50 -15.06
N PRO A 85 -1.96 1.64 -16.26
CA PRO A 85 -2.11 2.84 -17.08
C PRO A 85 -3.60 3.15 -17.36
N PRO A 86 -3.99 4.43 -17.54
CA PRO A 86 -5.41 4.80 -17.67
C PRO A 86 -6.17 4.15 -18.84
N TYR A 87 -5.46 3.72 -19.89
CA TYR A 87 -6.04 3.02 -21.04
C TYR A 87 -6.24 1.52 -20.79
N SER A 88 -5.70 0.97 -19.70
CA SER A 88 -5.85 -0.44 -19.33
C SER A 88 -7.24 -0.72 -18.76
N ASP A 89 -7.80 -1.87 -19.10
CA ASP A 89 -9.06 -2.34 -18.51
C ASP A 89 -8.93 -2.53 -16.99
N LYS A 90 -7.74 -2.91 -16.52
CA LYS A 90 -7.38 -3.11 -15.11
C LYS A 90 -7.20 -1.81 -14.31
N ALA A 91 -7.17 -0.65 -14.96
CA ALA A 91 -7.01 0.62 -14.23
C ALA A 91 -8.25 0.94 -13.40
N THR A 92 -8.00 1.42 -12.17
CA THR A 92 -9.05 1.81 -11.24
C THR A 92 -9.86 2.99 -11.81
N PRO A 93 -11.15 3.14 -11.44
CA PRO A 93 -11.97 4.27 -11.88
C PRO A 93 -11.32 5.62 -11.58
N VAL A 94 -10.69 5.74 -10.41
CA VAL A 94 -9.96 6.96 -9.99
C VAL A 94 -8.86 7.33 -10.98
N VAL A 95 -8.03 6.36 -11.41
CA VAL A 95 -6.97 6.62 -12.40
C VAL A 95 -7.56 7.03 -13.75
N LYS A 96 -8.62 6.34 -14.19
CA LYS A 96 -9.32 6.66 -15.46
C LYS A 96 -9.92 8.06 -15.45
N ASP A 97 -10.52 8.47 -14.33
CA ASP A 97 -11.14 9.78 -14.20
C ASP A 97 -10.11 10.90 -14.07
N LEU A 98 -9.02 10.67 -13.35
CA LEU A 98 -7.92 11.63 -13.27
C LEU A 98 -7.21 11.82 -14.61
N ALA A 99 -7.16 10.80 -15.46
CA ALA A 99 -6.63 10.94 -16.82
C ALA A 99 -7.50 11.82 -17.73
N LYS A 100 -8.82 11.89 -17.50
CA LYS A 100 -9.74 12.77 -18.25
C LYS A 100 -9.54 14.25 -17.92
N LEU A 101 -9.05 14.55 -16.71
CA LEU A 101 -8.87 15.91 -16.20
C LEU A 101 -7.39 16.19 -15.94
N PRO A 102 -6.59 16.45 -16.99
CA PRO A 102 -5.16 16.53 -16.84
C PRO A 102 -4.74 17.69 -15.95
N ILE A 103 -3.82 17.40 -15.04
CA ILE A 103 -3.21 18.39 -14.14
C ILE A 103 -2.38 19.37 -14.97
N SER A 104 -2.59 20.68 -14.81
CA SER A 104 -1.79 21.62 -15.58
C SER A 104 -0.36 21.75 -15.11
N LYS A 105 0.47 22.34 -15.98
CA LYS A 105 1.84 22.72 -15.66
C LYS A 105 1.91 23.67 -14.45
N GLU A 106 0.91 24.52 -14.25
CA GLU A 106 0.88 25.43 -13.10
C GLU A 106 0.47 24.73 -11.80
N GLU A 107 -0.51 23.83 -11.83
CA GLU A 107 -0.89 23.03 -10.65
C GLU A 107 0.26 22.16 -10.14
N LYS A 108 1.07 21.62 -11.06
CA LYS A 108 2.29 20.87 -10.71
C LYS A 108 3.30 21.70 -9.90
N LYS A 109 3.28 23.03 -10.06
CA LYS A 109 4.20 23.96 -9.39
C LYS A 109 3.70 24.47 -8.04
N VAL A 110 2.50 24.07 -7.62
CA VAL A 110 1.94 24.45 -6.31
C VAL A 110 2.81 23.93 -5.18
N PHE A 111 3.35 22.71 -5.32
CA PHE A 111 4.22 22.08 -4.34
C PHE A 111 5.57 21.69 -4.98
N PRO A 112 6.53 22.63 -5.08
CA PRO A 112 7.84 22.36 -5.69
C PRO A 112 8.58 21.19 -5.02
N THR A 113 8.48 21.08 -3.69
CA THR A 113 9.08 19.97 -2.93
C THR A 113 8.51 18.63 -3.39
N LEU A 114 7.20 18.53 -3.59
CA LEU A 114 6.57 17.31 -4.10
C LEU A 114 7.10 16.95 -5.49
N GLU A 115 7.24 17.93 -6.38
CA GLU A 115 7.83 17.70 -7.71
C GLU A 115 9.26 17.16 -7.62
N THR A 116 10.09 17.70 -6.74
CA THR A 116 11.44 17.16 -6.49
C THR A 116 11.38 15.72 -6.03
N LEU A 117 10.51 15.39 -5.06
CA LEU A 117 10.35 14.03 -4.55
C LEU A 117 9.93 13.04 -5.63
N LEU A 118 8.95 13.41 -6.47
CA LEU A 118 8.50 12.56 -7.58
C LEU A 118 9.63 12.35 -8.60
N ASN A 119 10.38 13.39 -8.95
CA ASN A 119 11.51 13.26 -9.87
C ASN A 119 12.65 12.41 -9.30
N GLU A 120 12.90 12.46 -7.98
CA GLU A 120 13.87 11.59 -7.32
C GLU A 120 13.49 10.10 -7.44
N ILE A 121 12.21 9.77 -7.31
CA ILE A 121 11.71 8.40 -7.50
C ILE A 121 11.99 7.92 -8.93
N VAL A 122 11.72 8.76 -9.94
CA VAL A 122 11.92 8.35 -11.34
C VAL A 122 13.38 8.28 -11.75
N THR A 123 14.23 9.14 -11.18
CA THR A 123 15.64 9.17 -11.55
C THR A 123 16.42 7.98 -11.05
N GLY A 124 15.89 7.26 -10.06
CA GLY A 124 16.42 5.97 -9.60
C GLY A 124 17.88 6.06 -9.17
N GLY A 125 18.12 6.31 -7.88
CA GLY A 125 19.42 5.97 -7.30
C GLY A 125 19.62 4.45 -7.29
N SER A 126 20.84 3.98 -7.01
CA SER A 126 21.08 2.55 -6.71
C SER A 126 20.30 2.05 -5.49
N HIS A 127 19.77 2.98 -4.67
CA HIS A 127 18.99 2.70 -3.49
C HIS A 127 17.68 3.49 -3.50
N GLY A 128 16.57 2.79 -3.27
CA GLY A 128 15.26 3.36 -3.03
C GLY A 128 15.26 4.17 -1.73
N LYS A 129 14.58 5.32 -1.75
CA LYS A 129 14.41 6.16 -0.55
C LYS A 129 13.00 6.02 -0.01
N GLN A 130 12.86 5.80 1.29
CA GLN A 130 11.58 5.68 1.96
C GLN A 130 11.25 6.98 2.70
N ARG A 131 10.05 7.51 2.47
CA ARG A 131 9.66 8.85 2.92
C ARG A 131 8.24 8.89 3.43
N ILE A 132 8.03 9.71 4.45
CA ILE A 132 6.71 10.05 4.97
C ILE A 132 6.53 11.55 4.83
N VAL A 133 5.56 11.98 4.04
CA VAL A 133 5.20 13.38 3.84
C VAL A 133 4.01 13.73 4.72
N ILE A 134 4.27 14.53 5.75
CA ILE A 134 3.28 15.06 6.67
C ILE A 134 2.66 16.32 6.08
N ILE A 135 1.34 16.32 5.96
CA ILE A 135 0.56 17.42 5.40
C ILE A 135 -0.67 17.77 6.25
N PRO A 136 -1.20 18.99 6.14
CA PRO A 136 -2.52 19.32 6.69
C PRO A 136 -3.62 18.44 6.08
N GLU A 137 -4.63 18.08 6.89
CA GLU A 137 -5.77 17.25 6.49
C GLU A 137 -6.47 17.79 5.23
N ASP A 138 -6.72 19.10 5.19
CA ASP A 138 -7.38 19.78 4.07
C ASP A 138 -6.62 19.65 2.74
N LEU A 139 -5.30 19.40 2.79
CA LEU A 139 -4.45 19.25 1.60
C LEU A 139 -4.30 17.79 1.17
N LYS A 140 -4.68 16.82 1.99
CA LYS A 140 -4.44 15.40 1.72
C LYS A 140 -5.05 14.91 0.42
N LYS A 141 -6.35 15.16 0.23
CA LYS A 141 -7.05 14.80 -1.01
C LYS A 141 -6.44 15.47 -2.24
N LEU A 142 -6.01 16.73 -2.10
CA LEU A 142 -5.37 17.47 -3.18
C LEU A 142 -3.99 16.89 -3.53
N VAL A 143 -3.12 16.66 -2.55
CA VAL A 143 -1.77 16.14 -2.75
C VAL A 143 -1.82 14.75 -3.38
N THR A 144 -2.65 13.84 -2.85
CA THR A 144 -2.83 12.50 -3.42
C THR A 144 -3.35 12.59 -4.86
N LYS A 145 -4.31 13.47 -5.13
CA LYS A 145 -4.79 13.76 -6.49
C LYS A 145 -3.67 14.28 -7.39
N LEU A 146 -2.79 15.14 -6.90
CA LEU A 146 -1.66 15.67 -7.66
C LEU A 146 -0.65 14.57 -8.03
N ILE A 147 -0.33 13.68 -7.09
CA ILE A 147 0.60 12.56 -7.31
C ILE A 147 0.04 11.61 -8.38
N VAL A 148 -1.17 11.09 -8.16
CA VAL A 148 -1.80 10.10 -9.04
C VAL A 148 -2.19 10.72 -10.37
N GLY A 149 -2.82 11.90 -10.34
CA GLY A 149 -3.29 12.55 -11.55
C GLY A 149 -2.15 13.02 -12.44
N ARG A 150 -0.98 13.40 -11.90
CA ARG A 150 0.19 13.73 -12.71
C ARG A 150 0.69 12.50 -13.47
N TRP A 151 0.79 11.35 -12.79
CA TRP A 151 1.19 10.09 -13.42
C TRP A 151 0.18 9.64 -14.49
N ALA A 152 -1.11 9.75 -14.18
CA ALA A 152 -2.21 9.38 -15.08
C ALA A 152 -2.31 10.30 -16.31
N SER A 153 -1.92 11.58 -16.20
CA SER A 153 -2.01 12.56 -17.28
C SER A 153 -0.89 12.38 -18.31
N SER A 154 -1.10 11.64 -19.40
CA SER A 154 -0.16 11.66 -20.54
C SER A 154 -0.38 12.90 -21.39
N ASN A 155 0.30 14.00 -21.05
CA ASN A 155 0.61 14.99 -22.07
C ASN A 155 1.79 14.47 -22.89
N ALA A 156 1.53 13.49 -23.79
CA ALA A 156 2.53 12.85 -24.66
C ALA A 156 3.39 13.86 -25.47
N LYS A 157 2.96 15.12 -25.54
CA LYS A 157 3.70 16.22 -26.17
C LYS A 157 4.83 16.81 -25.32
N ASN A 158 4.88 16.56 -24.01
CA ASN A 158 5.99 16.99 -23.15
C ASN A 158 6.89 15.80 -22.85
N SER A 159 7.97 15.66 -23.62
CA SER A 159 9.02 14.66 -23.41
C SER A 159 9.66 14.70 -22.02
N ASP A 160 9.48 15.81 -21.29
CA ASP A 160 10.15 16.08 -20.02
C ASP A 160 9.37 15.54 -18.81
N ASP A 161 8.13 15.08 -18.96
CA ASP A 161 7.34 14.58 -17.82
C ASP A 161 7.69 13.12 -17.51
N ARG A 162 8.75 12.93 -16.73
CA ARG A 162 9.25 11.62 -16.32
C ARG A 162 8.29 10.89 -15.38
N TRP A 163 7.47 11.62 -14.62
CA TRP A 163 6.43 11.07 -13.74
C TRP A 163 5.13 10.84 -14.54
N SER A 164 5.12 9.79 -15.36
CA SER A 164 4.00 9.46 -16.25
C SER A 164 3.88 7.96 -16.46
N HIS A 165 2.66 7.46 -16.64
CA HIS A 165 2.41 6.08 -17.08
C HIS A 165 3.00 5.76 -18.47
N SER A 166 3.36 6.79 -19.24
CA SER A 166 4.04 6.64 -20.54
C SER A 166 5.55 6.45 -20.40
N ASN A 167 6.11 6.64 -19.20
CA ASN A 167 7.52 6.38 -18.94
C ASN A 167 7.74 4.89 -18.68
N GLU A 168 8.26 4.17 -19.67
CA GLU A 168 8.56 2.74 -19.59
C GLU A 168 9.64 2.40 -18.55
N GLN A 169 10.41 3.38 -18.09
CA GLN A 169 11.43 3.21 -17.05
C GLN A 169 10.88 3.34 -15.63
N LEU A 170 9.58 3.61 -15.47
CA LEU A 170 8.93 3.77 -14.17
C LEU A 170 7.83 2.71 -13.99
N SER A 171 7.97 1.87 -12.96
CA SER A 171 6.89 1.01 -12.46
C SER A 171 6.34 1.60 -11.18
N LEU A 172 5.02 1.82 -11.14
CA LEU A 172 4.37 2.48 -10.02
C LEU A 172 3.39 1.54 -9.31
N PHE A 173 3.47 1.52 -8.00
CA PHE A 173 2.63 0.73 -7.10
C PHE A 173 1.94 1.65 -6.10
N MET A 174 0.71 1.32 -5.74
CA MET A 174 -0.08 2.08 -4.80
C MET A 174 -0.73 1.15 -3.78
N ILE A 175 -0.49 1.44 -2.50
CA ILE A 175 -1.17 0.75 -1.40
C ILE A 175 -2.65 1.08 -1.49
N ASN A 176 -3.48 0.07 -1.68
CA ASN A 176 -4.94 0.16 -1.59
C ASN A 176 -5.38 -0.64 -0.35
N GLY A 177 -5.90 0.04 0.67
CA GLY A 177 -6.21 -0.64 1.94
C GLY A 177 -7.52 -1.43 1.93
N SER A 178 -7.76 -2.33 0.97
CA SER A 178 -8.86 -3.29 1.12
C SER A 178 -8.47 -4.27 2.23
N ARG A 179 -9.33 -4.46 3.24
CA ARG A 179 -9.02 -5.33 4.39
C ARG A 179 -8.80 -6.78 3.96
N ASP A 180 -9.45 -7.20 2.87
CA ASP A 180 -9.31 -8.56 2.32
C ASP A 180 -7.94 -8.79 1.66
N ASP A 181 -7.25 -7.71 1.28
CA ASP A 181 -5.89 -7.76 0.73
C ASP A 181 -4.82 -7.78 1.84
N ASN A 182 -5.19 -7.73 3.12
CA ASN A 182 -4.28 -7.64 4.28
C ASN A 182 -3.64 -8.97 4.70
N ARG A 183 -3.48 -9.90 3.76
CA ARG A 183 -2.79 -11.16 4.04
C ARG A 183 -1.28 -10.98 3.91
N GLN A 184 -0.49 -11.57 4.80
CA GLN A 184 0.98 -11.48 4.75
C GLN A 184 1.52 -11.98 3.41
N GLU A 185 0.93 -13.03 2.86
CA GLU A 185 1.26 -13.60 1.56
C GLU A 185 1.11 -12.53 0.46
N ASN A 186 -0.03 -11.86 0.42
CA ASN A 186 -0.28 -10.77 -0.54
C ASN A 186 0.74 -9.63 -0.38
N ILE A 187 1.10 -9.26 0.86
CA ILE A 187 2.11 -8.21 1.10
C ILE A 187 3.47 -8.64 0.56
N VAL A 188 3.90 -9.88 0.82
CA VAL A 188 5.16 -10.42 0.31
C VAL A 188 5.15 -10.45 -1.22
N ASP A 189 4.07 -10.94 -1.84
CA ASP A 189 3.90 -10.96 -3.29
C ASP A 189 3.94 -9.57 -3.92
N ASN A 190 3.35 -8.57 -3.25
CA ASN A 190 3.42 -7.18 -3.68
C ASN A 190 4.86 -6.68 -3.74
N PHE A 191 5.66 -6.94 -2.70
CA PHE A 191 7.08 -6.54 -2.68
C PHE A 191 7.95 -7.39 -3.63
N ASP A 192 7.57 -8.63 -3.88
CA ASP A 192 8.24 -9.50 -4.85
C ASP A 192 8.05 -9.03 -6.29
N ALA A 193 6.83 -8.61 -6.64
CA ALA A 193 6.54 -7.94 -7.91
C ALA A 193 7.34 -6.64 -8.06
N MET A 194 7.46 -5.85 -6.98
CA MET A 194 8.27 -4.63 -6.97
C MET A 194 9.76 -4.91 -7.20
N ARG A 195 10.32 -5.91 -6.51
CA ARG A 195 11.72 -6.34 -6.70
C ARG A 195 11.97 -6.80 -8.14
N GLY A 196 11.09 -7.63 -8.69
CA GLY A 196 11.19 -8.06 -10.08
C GLY A 196 11.15 -6.89 -11.07
N ALA A 197 10.29 -5.89 -10.82
CA ALA A 197 10.27 -4.67 -11.64
C ALA A 197 11.55 -3.83 -11.49
N ALA A 198 12.16 -3.81 -10.30
CA ALA A 198 13.36 -3.02 -10.00
C ALA A 198 14.60 -3.48 -10.78
N GLU A 199 14.62 -4.71 -11.28
CA GLU A 199 15.71 -5.23 -12.12
C GLU A 199 15.87 -4.45 -13.45
N THR A 200 14.79 -3.85 -13.94
CA THR A 200 14.76 -3.21 -15.26
C THR A 200 14.29 -1.76 -15.24
N ARG A 201 13.67 -1.31 -14.15
CA ARG A 201 12.96 -0.03 -14.06
C ARG A 201 13.14 0.58 -12.68
N SER A 202 12.94 1.89 -12.57
CA SER A 202 12.75 2.55 -11.28
C SER A 202 11.38 2.18 -10.71
N VAL A 203 11.33 1.87 -9.43
CA VAL A 203 10.11 1.44 -8.73
C VAL A 203 9.70 2.46 -7.68
N GLY A 204 8.46 2.93 -7.79
CA GLY A 204 7.84 3.82 -6.81
C GLY A 204 6.66 3.14 -6.12
N LEU A 205 6.67 3.12 -4.78
CA LEU A 205 5.52 2.76 -3.95
C LEU A 205 4.91 4.03 -3.35
N ILE A 206 3.61 4.23 -3.55
CA ILE A 206 2.87 5.35 -2.97
C ILE A 206 1.78 4.81 -2.06
N GLY A 207 1.48 5.51 -0.97
CA GLY A 207 0.33 5.18 -0.14
C GLY A 207 -0.07 6.35 0.73
N THR A 208 -1.20 6.22 1.42
CA THR A 208 -1.52 7.13 2.51
C THR A 208 -1.23 6.48 3.86
N LEU A 209 -0.91 7.27 4.89
CA LEU A 209 -0.77 6.73 6.24
C LEU A 209 -2.09 6.13 6.74
N GLU A 210 -3.23 6.71 6.35
CA GLU A 210 -4.55 6.14 6.61
C GLU A 210 -4.69 4.72 6.06
N ASP A 211 -4.29 4.47 4.81
CA ASP A 211 -4.32 3.11 4.25
C ASP A 211 -3.37 2.18 5.01
N VAL A 212 -2.20 2.67 5.43
CA VAL A 212 -1.22 1.88 6.17
C VAL A 212 -1.74 1.48 7.56
N ILE A 213 -2.34 2.43 8.28
CA ILE A 213 -3.00 2.23 9.58
C ILE A 213 -4.20 1.28 9.42
N ARG A 214 -5.03 1.49 8.38
CA ARG A 214 -6.19 0.64 8.10
C ARG A 214 -5.80 -0.80 7.81
N ILE A 215 -4.67 -1.02 7.12
CA ILE A 215 -4.13 -2.37 6.91
C ILE A 215 -3.60 -2.95 8.23
N GLY A 216 -2.91 -2.13 9.03
CA GLY A 216 -2.51 -2.47 10.37
C GLY A 216 -1.47 -3.60 10.40
N ARG A 217 -1.80 -4.71 11.07
CA ARG A 217 -0.95 -5.91 11.21
C ARG A 217 -1.51 -7.03 10.31
N PRO A 218 -0.94 -7.28 9.12
CA PRO A 218 -1.39 -8.34 8.22
C PRO A 218 -1.34 -9.72 8.90
N TYR A 219 -2.39 -10.51 8.70
CA TYR A 219 -2.49 -11.90 9.19
C TYR A 219 -2.10 -12.89 8.09
N SER A 220 -1.80 -14.14 8.44
CA SER A 220 -1.52 -15.21 7.45
C SER A 220 -2.54 -16.33 7.63
N SER A 221 -2.94 -16.97 6.53
CA SER A 221 -3.82 -18.15 6.60
C SER A 221 -3.04 -19.45 6.82
N PHE A 222 -1.73 -19.44 6.58
CA PHE A 222 -0.87 -20.62 6.63
C PHE A 222 0.09 -20.52 7.81
N LYS A 223 1.17 -19.77 7.63
CA LYS A 223 2.27 -19.64 8.59
C LYS A 223 2.53 -18.17 8.84
N GLU A 224 2.01 -17.70 9.96
CA GLU A 224 2.22 -16.34 10.42
C GLU A 224 3.69 -16.06 10.71
N PHE A 225 4.24 -15.08 10.00
CA PHE A 225 5.46 -14.44 10.42
C PHE A 225 5.14 -13.50 11.59
N ARG A 226 5.76 -13.77 12.74
CA ARG A 226 5.70 -12.94 13.94
C ARG A 226 7.10 -12.45 14.28
N ILE A 227 7.23 -11.17 14.60
CA ILE A 227 8.48 -10.58 15.09
C ILE A 227 8.65 -10.96 16.55
N LYS A 228 9.84 -11.42 16.94
CA LYS A 228 10.19 -11.68 18.33
C LYS A 228 10.88 -10.45 18.96
N ASP A 229 10.51 -10.10 20.18
CA ASP A 229 11.22 -9.10 20.97
C ASP A 229 12.64 -9.62 21.23
N PRO A 230 13.69 -8.94 20.72
CA PRO A 230 15.05 -9.41 20.87
C PRO A 230 15.41 -9.56 22.35
N ALA A 231 14.87 -8.73 23.26
CA ALA A 231 15.14 -8.79 24.69
C ALA A 231 14.66 -10.11 25.33
N SER A 232 13.56 -10.69 24.83
CA SER A 232 12.95 -11.91 25.36
C SER A 232 13.76 -13.19 25.08
N ASN A 233 14.68 -13.19 24.10
CA ASN A 233 15.50 -14.36 23.77
C ASN A 233 16.41 -14.78 24.94
N THR A 234 16.00 -15.80 25.69
CA THR A 234 16.74 -16.44 26.79
C THR A 234 17.78 -17.44 26.27
N GLY A 235 18.62 -17.05 25.31
CA GLY A 235 19.86 -17.76 24.95
C GLY A 235 19.75 -19.17 24.32
N LEU A 236 18.64 -19.90 24.49
CA LEU A 236 18.43 -21.26 23.97
C LEU A 236 17.71 -21.29 22.62
N ASP A 237 16.90 -20.29 22.28
CA ASP A 237 16.12 -20.25 21.03
C ASP A 237 16.87 -19.62 19.84
N LEU A 238 18.09 -19.12 20.04
CA LEU A 238 18.88 -18.41 19.01
C LEU A 238 19.35 -19.29 17.84
N TYR A 239 19.14 -20.61 17.92
CA TYR A 239 19.46 -21.55 16.85
C TYR A 239 18.22 -22.30 16.31
N ALA A 240 17.02 -21.96 16.77
CA ALA A 240 15.79 -22.54 16.27
C ALA A 240 15.19 -21.66 15.17
N ASP A 241 15.83 -21.62 14.01
CA ASP A 241 15.22 -21.13 12.76
C ASP A 241 14.10 -22.07 12.24
N LYS A 242 13.69 -23.05 13.05
CA LYS A 242 12.61 -23.95 12.68
C LYS A 242 11.26 -23.35 13.10
N PRO A 243 10.29 -23.28 12.19
CA PRO A 243 8.92 -22.93 12.56
C PRO A 243 8.39 -23.87 13.63
N ALA A 244 7.66 -23.29 14.59
CA ALA A 244 7.02 -24.01 15.67
C ALA A 244 6.13 -25.13 15.11
N GLN A 245 6.56 -26.38 15.27
CA GLN A 245 5.65 -27.52 15.11
C GLN A 245 4.66 -27.47 16.27
N LYS A 246 3.37 -27.27 15.95
CA LYS A 246 2.28 -27.49 16.91
C LYS A 246 2.34 -28.97 17.36
N SER A 247 2.69 -29.18 18.62
CA SER A 247 2.43 -30.45 19.31
C SER A 247 0.93 -30.54 19.57
N SER A 248 0.23 -31.37 18.80
CA SER A 248 -1.13 -31.81 19.11
C SER A 248 -1.06 -32.89 20.19
N ASP A 249 -1.66 -32.64 21.35
CA ASP A 249 -2.06 -33.70 22.27
C ASP A 249 -3.34 -33.28 23.03
N ASP A 250 -4.42 -33.99 22.70
CA ASP A 250 -5.62 -34.36 23.47
C ASP A 250 -6.18 -33.44 24.57
N SER A 251 -7.38 -32.90 24.30
CA SER A 251 -8.52 -33.02 25.23
C SER A 251 -9.86 -32.75 24.53
N GLU A 252 -10.59 -33.82 24.23
CA GLU A 252 -12.03 -33.82 23.94
C GLU A 252 -12.81 -33.58 25.24
N LEU A 253 -13.54 -32.46 25.33
CA LEU A 253 -14.82 -32.36 26.04
C LEU A 253 -15.71 -31.37 25.27
N ASP A 254 -16.72 -31.94 24.62
CA ASP A 254 -17.74 -31.31 23.80
C ASP A 254 -18.95 -30.97 24.67
N ASP A 255 -19.05 -29.70 25.07
CA ASP A 255 -20.25 -29.12 25.67
C ASP A 255 -20.89 -28.22 24.60
N GLY A 256 -21.91 -28.75 23.91
CA GLY A 256 -22.57 -28.09 22.78
C GLY A 256 -23.35 -26.82 23.12
N GLU A 257 -22.65 -25.71 23.29
CA GLU A 257 -23.14 -24.38 22.90
C GLU A 257 -22.75 -24.15 21.44
N GLU A 258 -23.73 -24.02 20.54
CA GLU A 258 -23.48 -23.57 19.17
C GLU A 258 -23.03 -22.10 19.23
N ASP A 259 -21.75 -21.89 19.52
CA ASP A 259 -21.08 -20.61 19.34
C ASP A 259 -21.25 -20.22 17.88
N ILE A 260 -21.95 -19.10 17.67
CA ILE A 260 -22.06 -18.49 16.35
C ILE A 260 -20.64 -18.10 15.94
N THR A 261 -20.04 -18.92 15.08
CA THR A 261 -18.66 -18.70 14.64
C THR A 261 -18.50 -17.29 14.08
N ALA A 262 -17.33 -16.68 14.26
CA ALA A 262 -17.00 -15.37 13.68
C ALA A 262 -17.31 -15.30 12.16
N SER A 263 -17.26 -16.44 11.47
CA SER A 263 -17.66 -16.60 10.07
C SER A 263 -19.15 -16.32 9.82
N SER A 264 -20.04 -16.68 10.74
CA SER A 264 -21.49 -16.41 10.62
C SER A 264 -21.82 -14.93 10.83
N LEU A 265 -21.11 -14.24 11.71
CA LEU A 265 -21.24 -12.79 11.90
C LEU A 265 -20.72 -12.01 10.68
N GLN A 266 -19.61 -12.46 10.10
CA GLN A 266 -19.04 -11.85 8.89
C GLN A 266 -20.00 -11.93 7.70
N LEU A 267 -20.66 -13.07 7.48
CA LEU A 267 -21.68 -13.22 6.42
C LEU A 267 -22.88 -12.27 6.61
N LEU A 268 -23.26 -11.98 7.85
CA LEU A 268 -24.35 -11.03 8.15
C LEU A 268 -23.94 -9.57 7.91
N ILE A 269 -22.68 -9.22 8.14
CA ILE A 269 -22.12 -7.90 7.81
C ILE A 269 -22.10 -7.70 6.29
N GLU A 270 -21.69 -8.72 5.54
CA GLU A 270 -21.67 -8.68 4.08
C GLU A 270 -23.10 -8.57 3.48
N ASP A 271 -24.09 -9.31 4.02
CA ASP A 271 -25.50 -9.17 3.59
C ASP A 271 -26.04 -7.77 3.92
N ARG A 272 -25.66 -7.19 5.07
CA ARG A 272 -26.03 -5.80 5.43
C ARG A 272 -25.47 -4.79 4.43
N ASP A 273 -24.19 -4.89 4.09
CA ASP A 273 -23.52 -3.92 3.22
C ASP A 273 -24.10 -4.01 1.80
N THR A 274 -24.34 -5.23 1.31
CA THR A 274 -25.01 -5.47 0.03
C THR A 274 -26.41 -4.85 -0.01
N LEU A 275 -27.23 -5.06 1.02
CA LEU A 275 -28.58 -4.48 1.11
C LEU A 275 -28.57 -2.95 1.25
N THR A 276 -27.51 -2.38 1.84
CA THR A 276 -27.34 -0.93 1.99
C THR A 276 -27.01 -0.29 0.64
N ASP A 277 -26.16 -0.92 -0.16
CA ASP A 277 -25.85 -0.48 -1.52
C ASP A 277 -27.08 -0.60 -2.44
N GLU A 278 -27.83 -1.71 -2.36
CA GLU A 278 -29.11 -1.85 -3.07
C GLU A 278 -30.08 -0.73 -2.70
N LEU A 279 -30.26 -0.44 -1.40
CA LEU A 279 -31.14 0.63 -0.94
C LEU A 279 -30.73 2.00 -1.48
N ARG A 280 -29.43 2.27 -1.53
CA ARG A 280 -28.87 3.53 -2.04
C ARG A 280 -29.17 3.73 -3.52
N ASP A 281 -29.08 2.66 -4.31
CA ASP A 281 -29.43 2.68 -5.73
C ASP A 281 -30.92 3.00 -5.91
N TRP A 282 -31.80 2.41 -5.10
CA TRP A 282 -33.24 2.71 -5.10
C TRP A 282 -33.55 4.16 -4.69
N GLU A 283 -32.84 4.71 -3.70
CA GLU A 283 -33.05 6.09 -3.22
C GLU A 283 -32.53 7.15 -4.20
N SER A 284 -31.68 6.77 -5.16
CA SER A 284 -31.16 7.67 -6.19
C SER A 284 -32.11 7.89 -7.39
N GLY A 285 -33.20 7.10 -7.48
CA GLY A 285 -34.18 7.19 -8.57
C GLY A 285 -35.26 8.26 -8.35
N ASP A 286 -35.53 9.08 -9.37
CA ASP A 286 -36.42 10.27 -9.28
C ASP A 286 -37.93 9.97 -9.11
N SER A 287 -38.38 8.71 -9.15
CA SER A 287 -39.73 8.33 -8.74
C SER A 287 -39.88 6.81 -8.64
N LEU A 288 -40.23 6.31 -7.45
CA LEU A 288 -40.54 4.89 -7.23
C LEU A 288 -42.03 4.63 -7.46
N THR A 289 -42.34 3.55 -8.18
CA THR A 289 -43.69 2.99 -8.27
C THR A 289 -44.16 2.45 -6.91
N SER A 290 -45.47 2.22 -6.77
CA SER A 290 -46.05 1.66 -5.54
C SER A 290 -45.46 0.29 -5.17
N ASP A 291 -45.11 -0.53 -6.17
CA ASP A 291 -44.53 -1.85 -5.95
C ASP A 291 -43.06 -1.76 -5.53
N GLU A 292 -42.30 -0.82 -6.10
CA GLU A 292 -40.90 -0.56 -5.71
C GLU A 292 -40.80 0.04 -4.31
N GLN A 293 -41.75 0.90 -3.92
CA GLN A 293 -41.84 1.39 -2.53
C GLN A 293 -42.03 0.23 -1.53
N ALA A 294 -42.80 -0.79 -1.89
CA ALA A 294 -43.01 -1.95 -1.03
C ALA A 294 -41.74 -2.81 -0.88
N GLU A 295 -40.94 -2.98 -1.95
CA GLU A 295 -39.65 -3.67 -1.87
C GLU A 295 -38.60 -2.85 -1.10
N VAL A 296 -38.57 -1.53 -1.24
CA VAL A 296 -37.71 -0.64 -0.43
C VAL A 296 -38.01 -0.79 1.07
N GLU A 297 -39.27 -0.80 1.46
CA GLU A 297 -39.64 -0.99 2.87
C GLU A 297 -39.27 -2.38 3.40
N LYS A 298 -39.30 -3.40 2.54
CA LYS A 298 -38.86 -4.76 2.88
C LYS A 298 -37.34 -4.87 3.04
N ILE A 299 -36.56 -4.17 2.21
CA ILE A 299 -35.10 -4.05 2.35
C ILE A 299 -34.76 -3.32 3.66
N LYS A 300 -35.42 -2.19 3.94
CA LYS A 300 -35.24 -1.46 5.22
C LYS A 300 -35.56 -2.34 6.43
N HIS A 301 -36.62 -3.15 6.36
CA HIS A 301 -36.96 -4.08 7.42
C HIS A 301 -35.88 -5.16 7.62
N ARG A 302 -35.36 -5.75 6.53
CA ARG A 302 -34.26 -6.72 6.60
C ARG A 302 -33.00 -6.09 7.20
N LEU A 303 -32.62 -4.89 6.78
CA LEU A 303 -31.50 -4.13 7.34
C LEU A 303 -31.68 -3.89 8.84
N ALA A 304 -32.88 -3.48 9.27
CA ALA A 304 -33.16 -3.29 10.68
C ALA A 304 -33.05 -4.59 11.50
N VAL A 305 -33.48 -5.73 10.94
CA VAL A 305 -33.36 -7.04 11.60
C VAL A 305 -31.89 -7.48 11.69
N ILE A 306 -31.12 -7.33 10.62
CA ILE A 306 -29.69 -7.68 10.61
C ILE A 306 -28.92 -6.78 11.57
N GLN A 307 -29.17 -5.47 11.55
CA GLN A 307 -28.51 -4.51 12.44
C GLN A 307 -28.86 -4.81 13.90
N ALA A 308 -30.14 -5.06 14.23
CA ALA A 308 -30.54 -5.43 15.59
C ALA A 308 -29.92 -6.76 16.05
N PHE A 309 -29.71 -7.71 15.12
CA PHE A 309 -29.01 -8.96 15.43
C PHE A 309 -27.51 -8.73 15.68
N ILE A 310 -26.85 -7.92 14.86
CA ILE A 310 -25.45 -7.52 15.05
C ILE A 310 -25.29 -6.78 16.38
N ASP A 311 -26.14 -5.80 16.67
CA ASP A 311 -26.11 -5.03 17.92
C ASP A 311 -26.33 -5.94 19.12
N ARG A 312 -27.29 -6.87 19.04
CA ARG A 312 -27.53 -7.86 20.09
C ARG A 312 -26.35 -8.81 20.28
N GLN A 313 -25.72 -9.27 19.20
CA GLN A 313 -24.52 -10.09 19.29
C GLN A 313 -23.33 -9.29 19.84
N LEU A 314 -23.23 -7.99 19.54
CA LEU A 314 -22.22 -7.10 20.11
C LEU A 314 -22.51 -6.76 21.58
N GLU A 315 -23.76 -6.79 22.04
CA GLU A 315 -24.15 -6.61 23.44
C GLU A 315 -24.00 -7.90 24.26
N GLU A 316 -24.54 -9.03 23.76
CA GLU A 316 -24.47 -10.35 24.41
C GLU A 316 -23.03 -10.83 24.49
N ASN A 317 -22.28 -10.59 23.43
CA ASN A 317 -20.86 -10.81 23.47
C ASN A 317 -20.12 -9.55 23.89
N GLY A 318 -20.70 -8.38 24.20
CA GLY A 318 -19.95 -7.16 24.55
C GLY A 318 -19.09 -7.31 25.82
N ASP A 319 -19.51 -8.16 26.75
CA ASP A 319 -18.71 -8.57 27.92
C ASP A 319 -17.66 -9.66 27.59
N LYS A 320 -17.70 -10.27 26.40
CA LYS A 320 -16.73 -11.27 25.86
C LYS A 320 -15.93 -10.80 24.62
N LEU A 321 -16.40 -9.79 23.89
CA LEU A 321 -15.95 -9.17 22.62
C LEU A 321 -15.60 -7.69 22.83
N GLY A 322 -15.77 -7.14 24.04
CA GLY A 322 -14.81 -6.17 24.57
C GLY A 322 -13.37 -6.73 24.59
N GLY A 323 -13.24 -8.03 24.37
CA GLY A 323 -12.03 -8.77 23.99
C GLY A 323 -12.04 -9.30 22.54
N VAL A 324 -12.67 -8.64 21.55
CA VAL A 324 -12.07 -8.65 20.19
C VAL A 324 -10.87 -7.73 20.27
N GLU A 325 -9.86 -8.30 20.91
CA GLU A 325 -8.47 -7.94 20.85
C GLU A 325 -8.15 -7.20 19.52
N ARG A 326 -7.86 -5.89 19.48
CA ARG A 326 -6.53 -5.38 19.86
C ARG A 326 -5.82 -6.49 20.61
N GLU A 327 -5.12 -7.40 19.91
CA GLU A 327 -4.23 -8.40 20.53
C GLU A 327 -3.53 -7.63 21.63
N SER A 328 -4.06 -7.78 22.85
CA SER A 328 -3.72 -6.93 23.95
C SER A 328 -2.41 -7.54 24.31
N VAL A 329 -1.35 -6.90 23.80
CA VAL A 329 0.04 -7.25 23.95
C VAL A 329 0.16 -8.10 25.21
N ASP A 330 0.09 -9.42 25.06
CA ASP A 330 -0.05 -10.32 26.18
C ASP A 330 1.16 -9.99 27.04
N GLU A 331 1.04 -9.63 28.31
CA GLU A 331 2.21 -9.07 29.04
C GLU A 331 3.37 -10.10 29.17
N SER A 332 3.15 -11.33 28.68
CA SER A 332 4.13 -12.36 28.33
C SER A 332 4.92 -12.12 27.01
N ASN A 333 4.69 -10.99 26.31
CA ASN A 333 4.90 -10.73 24.88
C ASN A 333 6.34 -10.84 24.37
N ALA A 334 6.76 -12.06 24.15
CA ALA A 334 7.95 -12.33 23.37
C ALA A 334 7.75 -12.10 21.86
N THR A 335 6.51 -12.05 21.34
CA THR A 335 6.26 -11.98 19.89
C THR A 335 5.01 -11.19 19.50
N ALA A 336 4.99 -10.55 18.31
CA ALA A 336 3.81 -9.90 17.74
C ALA A 336 3.77 -10.01 16.20
N LEU A 337 2.58 -9.91 15.60
CA LEU A 337 2.45 -9.78 14.15
C LEU A 337 3.00 -8.42 13.68
N PRO A 338 3.93 -8.35 12.71
CA PRO A 338 4.47 -7.09 12.20
C PRO A 338 3.39 -6.16 11.64
N HIS A 339 3.46 -4.88 12.02
CA HIS A 339 2.70 -3.81 11.38
C HIS A 339 3.12 -3.62 9.91
N LEU A 340 2.22 -3.20 9.02
CA LEU A 340 2.51 -2.97 7.59
C LEU A 340 3.73 -2.06 7.39
N MET A 341 3.92 -1.08 8.26
CA MET A 341 5.08 -0.19 8.20
C MET A 341 6.42 -0.92 8.39
N TRP A 342 6.46 -1.99 9.19
CA TRP A 342 7.63 -2.88 9.26
C TRP A 342 7.88 -3.56 7.92
N TRP A 343 6.82 -4.08 7.30
CA TRP A 343 6.91 -4.72 5.98
C TRP A 343 7.40 -3.75 4.91
N ILE A 344 6.94 -2.50 4.92
CA ILE A 344 7.41 -1.44 4.03
C ILE A 344 8.90 -1.19 4.26
N ALA A 345 9.33 -1.02 5.52
CA ALA A 345 10.72 -0.80 5.86
C ALA A 345 11.62 -1.98 5.45
N ALA A 346 11.12 -3.21 5.61
CA ALA A 346 11.80 -4.44 5.24
C ALA A 346 11.71 -4.78 3.73
N GLU A 347 10.97 -3.99 2.96
CA GLU A 347 10.55 -4.30 1.58
C GLU A 347 10.01 -5.74 1.45
N GLY A 348 9.13 -6.16 2.36
CA GLY A 348 8.54 -7.50 2.36
C GLY A 348 9.44 -8.63 2.85
N LYS A 349 10.71 -8.36 3.24
CA LYS A 349 11.60 -9.39 3.76
C LYS A 349 11.21 -9.82 5.18
N LEU A 350 11.27 -11.13 5.44
CA LEU A 350 10.99 -11.74 6.75
C LEU A 350 12.18 -11.54 7.70
N LEU A 351 12.34 -10.33 8.25
CA LEU A 351 13.46 -9.98 9.12
C LEU A 351 13.10 -10.05 10.59
N GLN A 352 13.95 -10.73 11.38
CA GLN A 352 13.87 -10.69 12.85
C GLN A 352 14.81 -9.61 13.39
N PRO A 353 14.36 -8.78 14.35
CA PRO A 353 15.22 -7.83 15.03
C PRO A 353 16.30 -8.56 15.83
N LYS A 354 17.52 -8.02 15.83
CA LYS A 354 18.67 -8.63 16.50
C LYS A 354 19.04 -7.83 17.75
N LYS A 355 19.49 -8.53 18.81
CA LYS A 355 19.99 -7.92 20.07
C LYS A 355 21.29 -7.11 19.89
N THR A 356 21.93 -7.19 18.73
CA THR A 356 23.25 -6.62 18.48
C THR A 356 23.19 -5.10 18.56
N LYS A 357 24.06 -4.49 19.37
CA LYS A 357 24.13 -3.03 19.49
C LYS A 357 24.41 -2.41 18.13
N GLY A 358 23.53 -1.50 17.69
CA GLY A 358 23.64 -0.82 16.40
C GLY A 358 23.07 -1.61 15.21
N TRP A 359 22.31 -2.69 15.47
CA TRP A 359 21.48 -3.32 14.45
C TRP A 359 20.46 -2.32 13.92
N ASP A 360 20.29 -2.32 12.61
CA ASP A 360 19.41 -1.42 11.88
C ASP A 360 18.90 -2.17 10.63
N ILE A 361 17.59 -2.09 10.35
CA ILE A 361 16.98 -2.76 9.19
C ILE A 361 17.67 -2.35 7.88
N SER A 362 18.16 -1.11 7.79
CA SER A 362 18.80 -0.56 6.58
C SER A 362 20.14 -1.23 6.26
N GLN A 363 20.75 -1.92 7.23
CA GLN A 363 21.96 -2.71 7.01
C GLN A 363 21.65 -4.10 6.42
N GLU A 364 20.43 -4.60 6.61
CA GLU A 364 19.98 -5.92 6.15
C GLU A 364 19.18 -5.82 4.83
N VAL A 365 18.67 -4.62 4.52
CA VAL A 365 17.86 -4.34 3.34
C VAL A 365 18.58 -3.36 2.44
N ASP A 366 19.13 -3.88 1.34
CA ASP A 366 19.49 -3.04 0.20
C ASP A 366 18.20 -2.62 -0.52
N GLY A 367 17.61 -1.52 -0.05
CA GLY A 367 16.30 -1.08 -0.49
C GLY A 367 16.32 -0.62 -1.95
N VAL A 368 15.47 -1.20 -2.79
CA VAL A 368 15.36 -0.85 -4.22
C VAL A 368 14.06 -0.10 -4.53
N VAL A 369 13.12 -0.08 -3.58
CA VAL A 369 11.81 0.54 -3.74
C VAL A 369 11.83 1.95 -3.16
N SER A 370 11.55 2.95 -3.98
CA SER A 370 11.35 4.31 -3.47
C SER A 370 9.92 4.46 -2.96
N THR A 371 9.76 4.70 -1.66
CA THR A 371 8.46 4.77 -1.00
C THR A 371 8.11 6.21 -0.66
N LEU A 372 6.88 6.62 -0.99
CA LEU A 372 6.30 7.92 -0.64
C LEU A 372 4.94 7.72 0.03
N LEU A 373 4.92 7.81 1.36
CA LEU A 373 3.69 7.78 2.13
C LEU A 373 3.24 9.20 2.43
N VAL A 374 1.94 9.47 2.30
CA VAL A 374 1.36 10.79 2.57
C VAL A 374 0.37 10.67 3.72
N GLY A 375 0.49 11.51 4.74
CA GLY A 375 -0.47 11.50 5.83
C GLY A 375 -0.44 12.77 6.65
N THR A 376 -1.31 12.83 7.65
CA THR A 376 -1.34 13.96 8.58
C THR A 376 -0.46 13.72 9.79
N ARG A 377 -0.26 14.76 10.59
CA ARG A 377 0.44 14.64 11.87
C ARG A 377 -0.29 13.70 12.82
N GLU A 378 -1.62 13.75 12.83
CA GLU A 378 -2.46 12.90 13.67
C GLU A 378 -2.30 11.43 13.26
N GLU A 379 -2.38 11.13 11.97
CA GLU A 379 -2.16 9.78 11.44
C GLU A 379 -0.76 9.26 11.76
N PHE A 380 0.27 10.10 11.61
CA PHE A 380 1.62 9.72 11.97
C PHE A 380 1.73 9.37 13.46
N HIS A 381 1.09 10.14 14.33
CA HIS A 381 1.08 9.83 15.77
C HIS A 381 0.29 8.55 16.09
N THR A 382 -0.85 8.33 15.43
CA THR A 382 -1.61 7.08 15.54
C THR A 382 -0.75 5.89 15.12
N LEU A 383 -0.03 6.01 14.00
CA LEU A 383 0.89 4.99 13.53
C LEU A 383 1.99 4.68 14.57
N GLU A 384 2.59 5.70 15.18
CA GLU A 384 3.60 5.50 16.25
C GLU A 384 3.02 4.71 17.43
N GLN A 385 1.77 4.99 17.82
CA GLN A 385 1.09 4.27 18.89
C GLN A 385 0.81 2.81 18.51
N GLU A 386 0.34 2.57 17.29
CA GLU A 386 0.07 1.22 16.79
C GLU A 386 1.35 0.39 16.62
N MET A 387 2.48 1.03 16.33
CA MET A 387 3.82 0.42 16.26
C MET A 387 4.53 0.31 17.61
N SER A 388 3.81 0.41 18.73
CA SER A 388 4.41 0.38 20.08
C SER A 388 5.22 -0.88 20.40
N PHE A 389 4.95 -2.02 19.76
CA PHE A 389 5.76 -3.22 19.90
C PHE A 389 7.10 -3.08 19.15
N GLU A 390 7.03 -2.68 17.88
CA GLU A 390 8.20 -2.49 17.01
C GLU A 390 9.09 -1.36 17.51
N SER A 391 8.54 -0.29 18.07
CA SER A 391 9.27 0.89 18.54
C SER A 391 10.36 0.60 19.58
N LYS A 392 10.30 -0.57 20.23
CA LYS A 392 11.35 -1.09 21.11
C LYS A 392 12.71 -1.29 20.40
N PHE A 393 12.69 -1.58 19.10
CA PHE A 393 13.87 -1.94 18.31
C PHE A 393 13.86 -1.36 16.88
N PHE A 394 12.81 -0.64 16.51
CA PHE A 394 12.61 -0.01 15.22
C PHE A 394 12.33 1.48 15.42
N ASP A 395 13.06 2.34 14.74
CA ASP A 395 12.89 3.79 14.86
C ASP A 395 12.44 4.36 13.52
N LEU A 396 11.17 4.80 13.44
CA LEU A 396 10.58 5.32 12.22
C LEU A 396 11.42 6.45 11.62
N GLU A 397 11.96 7.35 12.44
CA GLU A 397 12.73 8.51 11.95
C GLU A 397 14.10 8.11 11.37
N LYS A 398 14.62 6.93 11.74
CA LYS A 398 15.86 6.40 11.15
C LYS A 398 15.63 5.75 9.80
N HIS A 399 14.46 5.15 9.59
CA HIS A 399 14.15 4.38 8.38
C HIS A 399 13.42 5.20 7.32
N PHE A 400 12.64 6.21 7.74
CA PHE A 400 11.89 7.07 6.86
C PHE A 400 12.36 8.50 6.97
N GLU A 401 12.62 9.14 5.82
CA GLU A 401 12.79 10.59 5.77
C GLU A 401 11.40 11.24 6.00
N ILE A 402 11.20 11.81 7.18
CA ILE A 402 9.96 12.52 7.53
C ILE A 402 10.08 13.95 7.00
N LEU A 403 9.17 14.30 6.10
CA LEU A 403 9.13 15.60 5.44
C LEU A 403 7.81 16.28 5.75
N GLU A 404 7.85 17.55 6.14
CA GLU A 404 6.65 18.36 6.23
C GLU A 404 6.47 19.13 4.92
N LEU A 405 5.31 18.98 4.28
CA LEU A 405 5.02 19.76 3.08
C LEU A 405 4.67 21.18 3.49
N THR A 406 5.62 22.08 3.33
CA THR A 406 5.41 23.50 3.62
C THR A 406 4.40 24.10 2.65
N PRO A 407 3.46 24.95 3.13
CA PRO A 407 2.65 25.81 2.28
C PRO A 407 3.46 26.55 1.21
N PRO A 408 2.90 26.79 0.00
CA PRO A 408 3.57 27.60 -1.00
C PRO A 408 3.83 29.01 -0.47
N THR A 409 5.01 29.55 -0.72
CA THR A 409 5.37 30.91 -0.31
C THR A 409 4.54 31.95 -1.05
N ALA A 410 4.45 33.17 -0.51
CA ALA A 410 3.74 34.27 -1.17
C ALA A 410 4.25 34.52 -2.61
N ASP A 411 5.55 34.35 -2.86
CA ASP A 411 6.15 34.49 -4.18
C ASP A 411 5.71 33.38 -5.15
N VAL A 412 5.61 32.14 -4.66
CA VAL A 412 5.07 31.02 -5.45
C VAL A 412 3.59 31.27 -5.76
N LYS A 413 2.78 31.64 -4.76
CA LYS A 413 1.36 31.98 -4.95
C LYS A 413 1.18 33.10 -5.98
N PHE A 414 1.97 34.18 -5.85
CA PHE A 414 1.98 35.30 -6.79
C PHE A 414 2.36 34.87 -8.20
N SER A 415 3.46 34.11 -8.34
CA SER A 415 3.93 33.63 -9.64
C SER A 415 2.88 32.75 -10.33
N LEU A 416 2.19 31.89 -9.58
CA LEU A 416 1.10 31.06 -10.09
C LEU A 416 -0.05 31.91 -10.62
N VAL A 417 -0.59 32.84 -9.82
CA VAL A 417 -1.70 33.70 -10.25
C VAL A 417 -1.28 34.62 -11.41
N ASN A 418 -0.09 35.22 -11.33
CA ASN A 418 0.46 36.05 -12.41
C ASN A 418 0.59 35.27 -13.73
N SER A 419 0.93 33.98 -13.67
CA SER A 419 1.00 33.14 -14.87
C SER A 419 -0.35 33.00 -15.57
N LEU A 420 -1.47 33.03 -14.84
CA LEU A 420 -2.81 33.04 -15.44
C LEU A 420 -3.04 34.31 -16.25
N PHE A 421 -2.72 35.48 -15.69
CA PHE A 421 -2.85 36.77 -16.39
C PHE A 421 -1.92 36.91 -17.60
N ASN A 422 -0.82 36.16 -17.62
CA ASN A 422 0.15 36.15 -18.72
C ASN A 422 -0.20 35.14 -19.83
N ARG A 423 -1.32 34.43 -19.72
CA ARG A 423 -1.83 33.57 -20.80
C ARG A 423 -2.23 34.39 -22.02
N ASN A 424 -2.04 33.84 -23.20
CA ASN A 424 -2.27 34.57 -24.46
C ASN A 424 -3.71 35.04 -24.59
N GLU A 425 -4.67 34.24 -24.11
CA GLU A 425 -6.09 34.52 -24.12
C GLU A 425 -6.39 35.78 -23.29
N ILE A 426 -5.84 35.89 -22.08
CA ILE A 426 -6.05 37.06 -21.22
C ILE A 426 -5.26 38.28 -21.73
N ARG A 427 -4.02 38.08 -22.19
CA ARG A 427 -3.21 39.17 -22.75
C ARG A 427 -3.85 39.79 -23.99
N SER A 428 -4.56 38.99 -24.80
CA SER A 428 -5.27 39.48 -25.99
C SER A 428 -6.44 40.41 -25.70
N LEU A 429 -6.92 40.44 -24.46
CA LEU A 429 -7.99 41.33 -24.01
C LEU A 429 -7.49 42.76 -23.70
N GLU A 430 -6.18 43.00 -23.75
CA GLU A 430 -5.55 44.32 -23.57
C GLU A 430 -6.02 45.06 -22.30
N TYR A 431 -6.26 44.32 -21.22
CA TYR A 431 -6.67 44.91 -19.93
C TYR A 431 -5.64 45.93 -19.44
N ASN A 432 -6.08 47.16 -19.21
CA ASN A 432 -5.27 48.21 -18.60
C ASN A 432 -5.59 48.29 -17.10
N PHE A 433 -4.67 47.78 -16.28
CA PHE A 433 -4.80 47.84 -14.82
C PHE A 433 -4.44 49.24 -14.32
N GLN A 434 -5.38 49.90 -13.67
CA GLN A 434 -5.20 51.22 -13.08
C GLN A 434 -5.67 51.23 -11.63
N LEU A 435 -4.83 51.79 -10.75
CA LEU A 435 -5.08 52.11 -9.35
C LEU A 435 -4.68 53.59 -9.16
N GLU A 436 -5.27 54.29 -8.20
CA GLU A 436 -5.16 55.76 -8.07
C GLU A 436 -3.72 56.29 -8.20
N ASP A 437 -2.74 55.59 -7.61
CA ASP A 437 -1.32 55.96 -7.64
C ASP A 437 -0.42 55.02 -8.47
N LYS A 438 -0.98 54.01 -9.15
CA LYS A 438 -0.22 52.95 -9.84
C LYS A 438 -0.87 52.53 -11.15
N SER A 439 -0.06 52.29 -12.18
CA SER A 439 -0.55 51.84 -13.49
C SER A 439 0.19 50.61 -14.01
N GLY A 440 -0.46 49.89 -14.92
CA GLY A 440 0.11 48.73 -15.62
C GLY A 440 0.47 47.58 -14.68
N GLU A 441 1.72 47.10 -14.77
CA GLU A 441 2.18 45.92 -14.02
C GLU A 441 2.17 46.11 -12.50
N GLN A 442 2.35 47.34 -12.00
CA GLN A 442 2.30 47.61 -10.56
C GLN A 442 0.87 47.46 -10.01
N ALA A 443 -0.12 47.96 -10.76
CA ALA A 443 -1.53 47.83 -10.42
C ALA A 443 -1.97 46.36 -10.47
N LYS A 444 -1.56 45.63 -11.53
CA LYS A 444 -1.79 44.19 -11.66
C LYS A 444 -1.17 43.39 -10.51
N SER A 445 0.07 43.69 -10.14
CA SER A 445 0.74 43.00 -9.04
C SER A 445 0.01 43.22 -7.72
N GLN A 446 -0.45 44.45 -7.46
CA GLN A 446 -1.26 44.74 -6.27
C GLN A 446 -2.60 44.00 -6.28
N LEU A 447 -3.28 43.92 -7.43
CA LEU A 447 -4.52 43.16 -7.55
C LEU A 447 -4.29 41.68 -7.23
N ILE A 448 -3.20 41.08 -7.75
CA ILE A 448 -2.86 39.69 -7.48
C ILE A 448 -2.61 39.47 -5.98
N TYR A 449 -1.79 40.31 -5.34
CA TYR A 449 -1.56 40.21 -3.90
C TYR A 449 -2.85 40.41 -3.10
N PHE A 450 -3.71 41.34 -3.52
CA PHE A 450 -5.02 41.55 -2.89
C PHE A 450 -5.90 40.30 -3.00
N LEU A 451 -5.97 39.66 -4.17
CA LEU A 451 -6.75 38.43 -4.37
C LEU A 451 -6.24 37.29 -3.48
N ILE A 452 -4.93 37.07 -3.43
CA ILE A 452 -4.31 36.03 -2.60
C ILE A 452 -4.61 36.31 -1.12
N ASN A 453 -4.29 37.51 -0.64
CA ASN A 453 -4.53 37.90 0.75
C ASN A 453 -6.01 37.83 1.12
N ARG A 454 -6.91 38.19 0.19
CA ARG A 454 -8.35 38.13 0.44
C ARG A 454 -8.84 36.70 0.56
N ALA A 455 -8.38 35.78 -0.30
CA ALA A 455 -8.70 34.37 -0.19
C ALA A 455 -8.22 33.77 1.14
N GLU A 456 -7.00 34.10 1.54
CA GLU A 456 -6.43 33.66 2.83
C GLU A 456 -7.20 34.24 4.03
N GLN A 457 -7.58 35.52 3.99
CA GLN A 457 -8.39 36.13 5.04
C GLN A 457 -9.76 35.47 5.18
N ILE A 458 -10.41 35.14 4.05
CA ILE A 458 -11.70 34.43 4.06
C ILE A 458 -11.51 33.04 4.67
N ALA A 459 -10.44 32.32 4.29
CA ALA A 459 -10.13 31.02 4.87
C ALA A 459 -9.93 31.09 6.39
N ILE A 460 -9.19 32.09 6.90
CA ILE A 460 -9.02 32.33 8.34
C ILE A 460 -10.37 32.59 9.02
N GLN A 461 -11.25 33.39 8.39
CA GLN A 461 -12.58 33.69 8.92
C GLN A 461 -13.49 32.46 8.97
N GLU A 462 -13.35 31.55 8.01
CA GLU A 462 -14.11 30.30 7.90
C GLU A 462 -13.47 29.12 8.65
N GLY A 463 -12.29 29.31 9.26
CA GLY A 463 -11.55 28.24 9.93
C GLY A 463 -10.97 27.19 8.98
N GLN A 464 -10.73 27.54 7.71
CA GLN A 464 -10.13 26.68 6.70
C GLN A 464 -8.61 26.89 6.60
N GLU A 465 -7.88 25.86 6.18
CA GLU A 465 -6.45 25.99 5.88
C GLU A 465 -6.20 26.90 4.66
N GLN A 466 -5.29 27.86 4.81
CA GLN A 466 -5.05 28.94 3.85
C GLN A 466 -4.56 28.45 2.48
N THR A 467 -3.73 27.40 2.46
CA THR A 467 -3.20 26.82 1.21
C THR A 467 -4.30 26.14 0.43
N SER A 468 -5.18 25.39 1.08
CA SER A 468 -6.31 24.71 0.47
C SER A 468 -7.25 25.72 -0.19
N ALA A 469 -7.58 26.79 0.54
CA ALA A 469 -8.36 27.89 0.00
C ALA A 469 -7.66 28.57 -1.19
N PHE A 470 -6.36 28.87 -1.08
CA PHE A 470 -5.59 29.41 -2.20
C PHE A 470 -5.63 28.50 -3.43
N VAL A 471 -5.39 27.19 -3.28
CA VAL A 471 -5.40 26.26 -4.41
C VAL A 471 -6.79 26.14 -5.03
N ARG A 472 -7.85 26.15 -4.21
CA ARG A 472 -9.22 26.17 -4.69
C ARG A 472 -9.50 27.44 -5.51
N THR A 473 -9.19 28.62 -4.97
CA THR A 473 -9.33 29.89 -5.68
C THR A 473 -8.52 29.92 -6.97
N PHE A 474 -7.27 29.45 -6.93
CA PHE A 474 -6.40 29.35 -8.10
C PHE A 474 -6.98 28.42 -9.18
N SER A 475 -7.52 27.27 -8.77
CA SER A 475 -8.14 26.31 -9.68
C SER A 475 -9.40 26.86 -10.35
N GLU A 476 -10.23 27.60 -9.60
CA GLU A 476 -11.44 28.25 -10.13
C GLU A 476 -11.10 29.43 -11.05
N LEU A 477 -10.13 30.28 -10.66
CA LEU A 477 -9.61 31.35 -11.52
C LEU A 477 -9.03 30.84 -12.83
N ARG A 478 -8.47 29.64 -12.82
CA ARG A 478 -7.92 29.00 -14.01
C ARG A 478 -9.01 28.45 -14.95
N ARG A 479 -10.13 27.98 -14.39
CA ARG A 479 -11.25 27.39 -15.14
C ARG A 479 -12.10 28.46 -15.83
N SER A 480 -12.23 29.61 -15.18
CA SER A 480 -12.85 30.82 -15.71
C SER A 480 -12.01 31.42 -16.84
#